data_AF-A0A319DQ26-F1
#
_entry.id   AF-A0A319DQ26-F1
#
_cell.length_a   1.000
_cell.length_b   1.000
_cell.length_c   1.000
_cell.angle_alpha   90.00
_cell.angle_beta   90.00
_cell.angle_gamma   90.00
#
_symmetry.space_group_name_H-M   'P 1'
#
loop_
_entity.id
_entity.type
_entity.pdbx_description
1 polymer ?
#
loop_
_entity_poly.entity_id
_entity_poly.type
_entity_poly.pdbx_seq_one_letter_code
_entity_poly.pdbx_strand_id
1 'polypeptide(L)'
;MIAQNYEGKLQVIFRQHIQPWHPSSTLTHEAAAAVLKIAPSKFWEFSAALFSQQSDFFDVSVINETRNKTYERLARIAATVGVDEYEMLDLLRVSEKADGDGQLNIGNNVTNDIKLMIKSNRVVGVHVSPTVFFNGIEEPNISSSFTATQWEQWLAVNVA
;
A
#
# COMPACT_ATOMS: atom_id res chain seq x y z
N MET A 1 -15.41 -4.62 -15.78
CA MET A 1 -16.80 -4.17 -15.60
C MET A 1 -16.89 -2.83 -14.87
N ILE A 2 -16.43 -2.67 -13.63
CA ILE A 2 -16.55 -1.37 -12.90
C ILE A 2 -15.95 -0.19 -13.68
N ALA A 3 -14.70 -0.29 -14.14
CA ALA A 3 -14.04 0.80 -14.88
C ALA A 3 -14.78 1.21 -16.18
N GLN A 4 -15.44 0.25 -16.85
CA GLN A 4 -16.20 0.51 -18.07
C GLN A 4 -17.59 1.10 -17.75
N ASN A 5 -18.26 0.59 -16.72
CA ASN A 5 -19.63 1.00 -16.38
C ASN A 5 -19.71 2.40 -15.77
N TYR A 6 -18.62 2.87 -15.15
CA TYR A 6 -18.56 4.16 -14.44
C TYR A 6 -17.49 5.11 -14.99
N GLU A 7 -17.12 4.92 -16.26
CA GLU A 7 -16.17 5.81 -16.93
C GLU A 7 -16.64 7.27 -16.85
N GLY A 8 -15.75 8.17 -16.41
CA GLY A 8 -16.06 9.59 -16.22
C GLY A 8 -16.94 9.93 -15.00
N LYS A 9 -17.46 8.94 -14.27
CA LYS A 9 -18.37 9.11 -13.13
C LYS A 9 -17.75 8.70 -11.80
N LEU A 10 -16.84 7.72 -11.83
CA LEU A 10 -16.18 7.18 -10.65
C LEU A 10 -14.66 7.35 -10.75
N GLN A 11 -14.07 7.87 -9.68
CA GLN A 11 -12.63 7.80 -9.45
C GLN A 11 -12.36 6.97 -8.20
N VAL A 12 -11.58 5.89 -8.35
CA VAL A 12 -11.14 5.08 -7.22
C VAL A 12 -9.73 5.51 -6.80
N ILE A 13 -9.57 5.85 -5.53
CA ILE A 13 -8.29 6.25 -4.95
C ILE A 13 -7.94 5.27 -3.84
N PHE A 14 -6.83 4.53 -4.01
CA PHE A 14 -6.27 3.73 -2.93
C PHE A 14 -5.43 4.62 -2.01
N ARG A 15 -5.82 4.74 -0.74
CA ARG A 15 -5.02 5.43 0.28
C ARG A 15 -4.35 4.39 1.18
N GLN A 16 -3.02 4.34 1.10
CA GLN A 16 -2.21 3.49 1.95
C GLN A 16 -2.35 3.91 3.42
N HIS A 17 -2.70 2.98 4.32
CA HIS A 17 -2.90 3.26 5.74
C HIS A 17 -2.17 2.21 6.60
N ILE A 18 -1.00 2.59 7.10
CA ILE A 18 -0.15 1.73 7.94
C ILE A 18 -0.81 1.53 9.31
N GLN A 19 -0.98 0.27 9.71
CA GLN A 19 -1.41 -0.09 11.05
C GLN A 19 -0.21 -0.43 11.93
N PRO A 20 0.14 0.41 12.94
CA PRO A 20 1.41 0.30 13.65
C PRO A 20 1.54 -0.92 14.56
N TRP A 21 0.43 -1.61 14.86
CA TRP A 21 0.45 -2.88 15.60
C TRP A 21 0.88 -4.08 14.74
N HIS A 22 0.99 -3.92 13.42
CA HIS A 22 1.58 -4.90 12.50
C HIS A 22 2.86 -4.30 11.88
N PRO A 23 4.05 -4.57 12.41
CA PRO A 23 5.28 -3.90 11.98
C PRO A 23 5.57 -4.02 10.48
N SER A 24 5.26 -5.17 9.89
CA SER A 24 5.41 -5.44 8.45
C SER A 24 4.50 -4.60 7.57
N SER A 25 3.43 -4.02 8.11
CA SER A 25 2.55 -3.07 7.40
C SER A 25 3.36 -1.90 6.84
N THR A 26 4.33 -1.37 7.59
CA THR A 26 5.20 -0.30 7.08
C THR A 26 5.96 -0.75 5.84
N LEU A 27 6.49 -1.98 5.86
CA LEU A 27 7.35 -2.50 4.79
C LEU A 27 6.55 -2.76 3.50
N THR A 28 5.35 -3.33 3.62
CA THR A 28 4.46 -3.57 2.48
C THR A 28 3.99 -2.25 1.85
N HIS A 29 3.72 -1.23 2.67
CA HIS A 29 3.36 0.10 2.19
C HIS A 29 4.52 0.86 1.54
N GLU A 30 5.74 0.75 2.08
CA GLU A 30 6.95 1.29 1.44
C GLU A 30 7.18 0.62 0.07
N ALA A 31 7.01 -0.69 -0.03
CA ALA A 31 7.09 -1.39 -1.32
C ALA A 31 6.05 -0.87 -2.33
N ALA A 32 4.81 -0.67 -1.91
CA ALA A 32 3.77 -0.09 -2.76
C ALA A 32 4.10 1.36 -3.17
N ALA A 33 4.71 2.16 -2.29
CA ALA A 33 5.20 3.49 -2.61
C ALA A 33 6.37 3.46 -3.62
N ALA A 34 7.28 2.50 -3.52
CA ALA A 34 8.36 2.30 -4.49
C ALA A 34 7.79 1.97 -5.88
N VAL A 35 6.79 1.09 -5.97
CA VAL A 35 6.11 0.78 -7.23
C VAL A 35 5.46 2.02 -7.84
N LEU A 36 4.84 2.89 -7.02
CA LEU A 36 4.29 4.17 -7.51
C LEU A 36 5.35 5.11 -8.08
N LYS A 37 6.60 5.05 -7.61
CA LYS A 37 7.70 5.88 -8.16
C LYS A 37 8.27 5.31 -9.45
N ILE A 38 8.43 3.99 -9.54
CA ILE A 38 9.08 3.31 -10.67
C ILE A 38 8.09 3.14 -11.83
N ALA A 39 6.92 2.55 -11.54
CA ALA A 39 5.93 2.16 -12.54
C ALA A 39 4.50 2.37 -12.00
N PRO A 40 3.99 3.62 -11.94
CA PRO A 40 2.67 3.91 -11.38
C PRO A 40 1.52 3.09 -12.00
N SER A 41 1.62 2.76 -13.29
CA SER A 41 0.64 1.93 -14.00
C SER A 41 0.56 0.48 -13.46
N LYS A 42 1.60 0.00 -12.77
CA LYS A 42 1.69 -1.33 -12.17
C LYS A 42 1.19 -1.40 -10.73
N PHE A 43 0.79 -0.28 -10.12
CA PHE A 43 0.37 -0.24 -8.73
C PHE A 43 -0.77 -1.23 -8.40
N TRP A 44 -1.79 -1.30 -9.24
CA TRP A 44 -2.94 -2.18 -9.03
C TRP A 44 -2.57 -3.66 -9.24
N GLU A 45 -1.76 -3.96 -10.26
CA GLU A 45 -1.25 -5.32 -10.51
C GLU A 45 -0.38 -5.79 -9.34
N PHE A 46 0.54 -4.94 -8.86
CA PHE A 46 1.37 -5.22 -7.69
C PHE A 46 0.54 -5.43 -6.44
N SER A 47 -0.43 -4.55 -6.18
CA SER A 47 -1.31 -4.66 -5.01
C SER A 47 -2.08 -5.98 -5.03
N ALA A 48 -2.63 -6.40 -6.18
CA ALA A 48 -3.28 -7.71 -6.32
C ALA A 48 -2.31 -8.88 -6.06
N ALA A 49 -1.09 -8.82 -6.60
CA ALA A 49 -0.05 -9.84 -6.38
C ALA A 49 0.46 -9.90 -4.93
N LEU A 50 0.47 -8.77 -4.22
CA LEU A 50 0.81 -8.70 -2.81
C LEU A 50 -0.35 -9.22 -1.95
N PHE A 51 -1.59 -8.83 -2.23
CA PHE A 51 -2.77 -9.30 -1.50
C PHE A 51 -2.96 -10.83 -1.64
N SER A 52 -2.63 -11.41 -2.78
CA SER A 52 -2.68 -12.88 -2.96
C SER A 52 -1.66 -13.64 -2.10
N GLN A 53 -0.61 -12.95 -1.64
CA GLN A 53 0.46 -13.50 -0.79
C GLN A 53 0.51 -12.84 0.61
N GLN A 54 -0.53 -12.12 1.02
CA GLN A 54 -0.49 -11.28 2.22
C GLN A 54 -0.17 -12.04 3.51
N SER A 55 -0.58 -13.31 3.60
CA SER A 55 -0.33 -14.18 4.77
C SER A 55 1.16 -14.33 5.06
N ASP A 56 1.98 -14.21 4.03
CA ASP A 56 3.42 -14.39 4.10
C ASP A 56 4.13 -13.20 4.75
N PHE A 57 3.38 -12.11 5.00
CA PHE A 57 3.83 -10.86 5.60
C PHE A 57 3.08 -10.53 6.90
N PHE A 58 2.18 -11.38 7.37
CA PHE A 58 1.57 -11.23 8.70
C PHE A 58 2.58 -11.53 9.82
N ASP A 59 2.28 -11.06 11.03
CA ASP A 59 3.25 -11.01 12.14
C ASP A 59 3.98 -12.34 12.39
N VAL A 60 3.24 -13.45 12.41
CA VAL A 60 3.80 -14.78 12.66
C VAL A 60 4.75 -15.25 11.55
N SER A 61 4.58 -14.76 10.32
CA SER A 61 5.33 -15.17 9.14
C SER A 61 6.68 -14.46 9.01
N VAL A 62 6.86 -13.31 9.68
CA VAL A 62 8.04 -12.45 9.53
C VAL A 62 8.80 -12.17 10.83
N ILE A 63 8.42 -12.82 11.94
CA ILE A 63 8.95 -12.53 13.28
C ILE A 63 10.49 -12.64 13.38
N ASN A 64 11.11 -13.52 12.58
CA ASN A 64 12.56 -13.73 12.55
C ASN A 64 13.21 -13.16 11.28
N GLU A 65 12.46 -12.40 10.47
CA GLU A 65 12.96 -11.82 9.23
C GLU A 65 13.47 -10.40 9.46
N THR A 66 14.62 -10.08 8.85
CA THR A 66 15.15 -8.72 8.91
C THR A 66 14.44 -7.83 7.88
N ARG A 67 14.39 -6.52 8.16
CA ARG A 67 13.77 -5.51 7.28
C ARG A 67 14.19 -5.63 5.80
N ASN A 68 15.50 -5.74 5.55
CA ASN A 68 16.02 -5.82 4.17
C ASN A 68 15.66 -7.16 3.49
N LYS A 69 15.51 -8.26 4.23
CA LYS A 69 15.04 -9.54 3.69
C LYS A 69 13.57 -9.49 3.29
N THR A 70 12.73 -8.83 4.07
CA THR A 70 11.34 -8.59 3.68
C THR A 70 11.25 -7.74 2.40
N TYR A 71 12.09 -6.70 2.24
CA TYR A 71 12.13 -5.93 1.00
C TYR A 71 12.58 -6.74 -0.22
N GLU A 72 13.55 -7.65 -0.07
CA GLU A 72 13.92 -8.58 -1.14
C GLU A 72 12.73 -9.43 -1.59
N ARG A 73 11.90 -9.92 -0.66
CA ARG A 73 10.68 -10.67 -1.01
C ARG A 73 9.64 -9.79 -1.71
N LEU A 74 9.43 -8.57 -1.22
CA LEU A 74 8.48 -7.62 -1.82
C LEU A 74 8.91 -7.19 -3.23
N ALA A 75 10.20 -6.97 -3.45
CA ALA A 75 10.75 -6.64 -4.77
C ALA A 75 10.55 -7.79 -5.76
N ARG A 76 10.74 -9.05 -5.33
CA ARG A 76 10.41 -10.23 -6.15
C ARG A 76 8.93 -10.30 -6.53
N ILE A 77 8.02 -9.95 -5.61
CA ILE A 77 6.59 -9.87 -5.95
C ILE A 77 6.35 -8.80 -7.02
N ALA A 78 6.96 -7.62 -6.90
CA ALA A 78 6.82 -6.57 -7.91
C ALA A 78 7.42 -6.96 -9.26
N ALA A 79 8.51 -7.72 -9.28
CA ALA A 79 9.08 -8.27 -10.51
C ALA A 79 8.10 -9.17 -11.26
N THR A 80 7.23 -9.91 -10.58
CA THR A 80 6.20 -10.75 -11.23
C THR A 80 5.18 -9.96 -12.06
N VAL A 81 5.03 -8.66 -11.80
CA VAL A 81 4.15 -7.75 -12.55
C VAL A 81 4.92 -6.78 -13.46
N GLY A 82 6.23 -7.01 -13.63
CA GLY A 82 7.10 -6.27 -14.55
C GLY A 82 7.71 -4.99 -13.98
N VAL A 83 7.82 -4.85 -12.66
CA VAL A 83 8.63 -3.79 -12.02
C VAL A 83 10.09 -4.23 -11.93
N ASP A 84 11.04 -3.34 -12.17
CA ASP A 84 12.47 -3.67 -12.05
C ASP A 84 12.85 -3.96 -10.58
N GLU A 85 13.31 -5.19 -10.31
CA GLU A 85 13.65 -5.63 -8.94
C GLU A 85 14.83 -4.84 -8.35
N TYR A 86 15.83 -4.50 -9.17
CA TYR A 86 17.03 -3.82 -8.70
C TYR A 86 16.74 -2.36 -8.35
N GLU A 87 16.00 -1.66 -9.20
CA GLU A 87 15.55 -0.29 -8.96
C GLU A 87 14.65 -0.22 -7.71
N MET A 88 13.77 -1.20 -7.53
CA MET A 88 12.94 -1.28 -6.33
C MET A 88 13.76 -1.52 -5.06
N LEU A 89 14.78 -2.37 -5.12
CA LEU A 89 15.69 -2.61 -4.00
C LEU A 89 16.54 -1.37 -3.67
N ASP A 90 16.97 -0.60 -4.66
CA ASP A 90 17.68 0.66 -4.46
C ASP A 90 16.82 1.70 -3.72
N LEU A 91 15.51 1.70 -3.97
CA LEU A 91 14.58 2.56 -3.25
C LEU A 91 14.33 2.11 -1.80
N LEU A 92 14.34 0.80 -1.53
CA LEU A 92 13.84 0.24 -0.27
C LEU A 92 14.91 -0.11 0.75
N ARG A 93 16.10 -0.54 0.31
CA ARG A 93 17.15 -1.01 1.21
C ARG A 93 17.57 0.08 2.19
N VAL A 94 17.73 -0.32 3.44
CA VAL A 94 18.28 0.54 4.48
C VAL A 94 19.74 0.20 4.69
N SER A 95 20.58 1.22 4.73
CA SER A 95 22.02 1.11 5.00
C SER A 95 22.26 0.54 6.41
N GLU A 96 23.26 -0.34 6.52
CA GLU A 96 23.76 -0.85 7.81
C GLU A 96 24.62 0.19 8.56
N LYS A 97 24.99 1.27 7.88
CA LYS A 97 25.81 2.37 8.42
C LYS A 97 24.95 3.61 8.60
N ALA A 98 25.31 4.40 9.61
CA ALA A 98 24.84 5.77 9.76
C ALA A 98 25.14 6.60 8.51
N ASP A 99 24.40 7.70 8.32
CA ASP A 99 24.73 8.67 7.27
C ASP A 99 26.01 9.46 7.59
N GLY A 100 26.38 10.38 6.69
CA GLY A 100 27.58 11.22 6.85
C GLY A 100 27.58 12.09 8.11
N ASP A 101 26.41 12.36 8.68
CA ASP A 101 26.22 13.17 9.89
C ASP A 101 25.98 12.31 11.14
N GLY A 102 26.11 10.97 11.02
CA GLY A 102 25.93 10.03 12.11
C GLY A 102 24.46 9.74 12.48
N GLN A 103 23.48 10.13 11.65
CA GLN A 103 22.08 9.82 11.88
C GLN A 103 21.80 8.32 11.74
N LEU A 104 20.97 7.79 12.65
CA LEU A 104 20.56 6.38 12.67
C LEU A 104 19.14 6.16 12.14
N ASN A 105 18.31 7.19 12.14
CA ASN A 105 16.91 7.14 11.68
C ASN A 105 16.77 7.59 10.21
N ILE A 106 17.60 7.04 9.35
CA ILE A 106 17.74 7.49 7.95
C ILE A 106 16.61 7.01 7.04
N GLY A 107 15.93 5.91 7.40
CA GLY A 107 14.87 5.33 6.59
C GLY A 107 15.36 4.81 5.24
N ASN A 108 14.53 4.96 4.20
CA ASN A 108 14.78 4.59 2.81
C ASN A 108 14.32 5.70 1.86
N ASN A 109 14.49 5.52 0.56
CA ASN A 109 14.23 6.56 -0.44
C ASN A 109 12.74 6.86 -0.68
N VAL A 110 11.83 6.10 -0.03
CA VAL A 110 10.37 6.33 -0.06
C VAL A 110 9.81 6.87 1.25
N THR A 111 10.66 7.08 2.26
CA THR A 111 10.23 7.49 3.61
C THR A 111 9.46 8.82 3.61
N ASN A 112 9.84 9.78 2.76
CA ASN A 112 9.12 11.05 2.66
C ASN A 112 7.74 10.91 2.01
N ASP A 113 7.59 9.98 1.06
CA ASP A 113 6.29 9.66 0.46
C ASP A 113 5.35 9.07 1.52
N ILE A 114 5.84 8.11 2.32
CA ILE A 114 5.09 7.52 3.44
C ILE A 114 4.68 8.57 4.47
N LYS A 115 5.57 9.50 4.85
CA LYS A 115 5.23 10.61 5.77
C LYS A 115 4.04 11.43 5.27
N LEU A 116 3.98 11.72 3.97
CA LEU A 116 2.87 12.46 3.38
C LEU A 116 1.57 11.65 3.36
N MET A 117 1.64 10.36 3.01
CA MET A 117 0.47 9.47 3.04
C MET A 117 -0.11 9.38 4.45
N ILE A 118 0.74 9.12 5.46
CA ILE A 118 0.35 9.08 6.87
C ILE A 118 -0.25 10.42 7.32
N LYS A 119 0.38 11.55 6.96
CA LYS A 119 -0.15 12.88 7.29
C LYS A 119 -1.55 13.08 6.72
N SER A 120 -1.78 12.66 5.47
CA SER A 120 -3.10 12.78 4.82
C SER A 120 -4.17 11.97 5.55
N ASN A 121 -3.88 10.74 5.97
CA ASN A 121 -4.82 9.91 6.71
C ASN A 121 -5.12 10.46 8.10
N ARG A 122 -4.11 11.02 8.77
CA ARG A 122 -4.27 11.67 10.08
C ARG A 122 -5.19 12.89 10.01
N VAL A 123 -5.12 13.66 8.93
CA VAL A 123 -5.99 14.85 8.73
C VAL A 123 -7.46 14.47 8.67
N VAL A 124 -7.80 13.33 8.07
CA VAL A 124 -9.18 12.84 7.96
C VAL A 124 -9.59 11.88 9.08
N GLY A 125 -8.72 11.64 10.06
CA GLY A 125 -9.04 10.86 11.26
C GLY A 125 -9.23 9.35 11.05
N VAL A 126 -8.68 8.77 9.97
CA VAL A 126 -8.78 7.31 9.74
C VAL A 126 -8.05 6.55 10.84
N HIS A 127 -8.72 5.54 11.41
CA HIS A 127 -8.18 4.71 12.47
C HIS A 127 -8.06 3.23 12.09
N VAL A 128 -9.09 2.65 11.48
CA VAL A 128 -9.15 1.23 11.12
C VAL A 128 -9.00 1.10 9.60
N SER A 129 -8.53 -0.06 9.13
CA SER A 129 -8.45 -0.38 7.71
C SER A 129 -9.16 -1.72 7.44
N PRO A 130 -10.00 -1.81 6.38
CA PRO A 130 -10.37 -0.74 5.47
C PRO A 130 -11.35 0.26 6.09
N THR A 131 -11.21 1.54 5.72
CA THR A 131 -12.24 2.58 5.86
C THR A 131 -12.45 3.19 4.48
N VAL A 132 -13.71 3.30 4.06
CA VAL A 132 -14.07 3.84 2.74
C VAL A 132 -14.65 5.23 2.91
N PHE A 133 -14.27 6.14 2.01
CA PHE A 133 -14.88 7.45 1.89
C PHE A 133 -15.49 7.60 0.50
N PHE A 134 -16.72 8.09 0.43
CA PHE A 134 -17.39 8.46 -0.81
C PHE A 134 -17.66 9.96 -0.83
N ASN A 135 -17.22 10.65 -1.88
CA ASN A 135 -17.31 12.12 -2.00
C ASN A 135 -16.81 12.87 -0.75
N GLY A 136 -15.80 12.31 -0.07
CA GLY A 136 -15.19 12.89 1.14
C GLY A 136 -15.88 12.56 2.47
N ILE A 137 -16.97 11.79 2.46
CA ILE A 137 -17.68 11.36 3.67
C ILE A 137 -17.42 9.88 3.92
N GLU A 138 -17.16 9.50 5.17
CA GLU A 138 -16.96 8.10 5.56
C GLU A 138 -18.22 7.26 5.29
N GLU A 139 -18.04 6.07 4.71
CA GLU A 139 -19.11 5.11 4.45
C GLU A 139 -19.05 3.92 5.41
N PRO A 140 -19.70 3.99 6.60
CA PRO A 140 -19.51 3.03 7.67
C PRO A 140 -20.12 1.65 7.38
N ASN A 141 -20.96 1.54 6.35
CA ASN A 141 -21.60 0.28 5.96
C ASN A 141 -20.69 -0.62 5.11
N ILE A 142 -19.56 -0.10 4.64
CA ILE A 142 -18.60 -0.86 3.84
C ILE A 142 -17.49 -1.37 4.75
N SER A 143 -17.26 -2.68 4.73
CA SER A 143 -16.31 -3.37 5.60
C SER A 143 -15.30 -4.21 4.81
N SER A 144 -14.38 -4.88 5.50
CA SER A 144 -13.46 -5.84 4.87
C SER A 144 -14.15 -7.06 4.26
N SER A 145 -15.39 -7.37 4.66
CA SER A 145 -16.17 -8.49 4.12
C SER A 145 -17.05 -8.11 2.92
N PHE A 146 -16.99 -6.86 2.46
CA PHE A 146 -17.79 -6.39 1.34
C PHE A 146 -17.40 -7.11 0.05
N THR A 147 -18.34 -7.88 -0.50
CA THR A 147 -18.14 -8.68 -1.71
C THR A 147 -18.17 -7.82 -2.98
N ALA A 148 -17.64 -8.34 -4.08
CA ALA A 148 -17.71 -7.67 -5.38
C ALA A 148 -19.16 -7.33 -5.79
N THR A 149 -20.11 -8.24 -5.55
CA THR A 149 -21.54 -8.00 -5.86
C THR A 149 -22.13 -6.90 -4.99
N GLN A 150 -21.77 -6.82 -3.70
CA GLN A 150 -22.23 -5.72 -2.83
C GLN A 150 -21.65 -4.38 -3.30
N TRP A 151 -20.39 -4.36 -3.75
CA TRP A 151 -19.79 -3.17 -4.37
C TRP A 151 -20.56 -2.73 -5.62
N GLU A 152 -20.88 -3.66 -6.53
CA GLU A 152 -21.64 -3.35 -7.75
C GLU A 152 -23.03 -2.79 -7.42
N GLN A 153 -23.74 -3.40 -6.46
CA GLN A 153 -25.05 -2.92 -6.01
C GLN A 153 -24.96 -1.54 -5.38
N TRP A 154 -23.98 -1.32 -4.51
CA TRP A 154 -23.77 -0.04 -3.84
C TRP A 154 -23.42 1.05 -4.85
N LEU A 155 -22.53 0.78 -5.80
CA LEU A 155 -22.16 1.74 -6.85
C LEU A 155 -23.33 2.07 -7.78
N ALA A 156 -24.18 1.10 -8.12
CA ALA A 156 -25.35 1.33 -8.97
C ALA A 156 -26.38 2.28 -8.35
N VAL A 157 -26.43 2.36 -7.02
CA VAL A 157 -27.32 3.27 -6.29
C VAL A 157 -26.68 4.64 -6.07
N ASN A 158 -25.37 4.69 -5.81
CA ASN A 158 -24.71 5.89 -5.29
C ASN A 158 -23.90 6.67 -6.34
N VAL A 159 -23.52 6.06 -7.45
CA VAL A 159 -22.77 6.71 -8.53
C VAL A 159 -23.70 7.02 -9.70
N ALA A 160 -23.92 8.31 -9.94
CA ALA A 160 -24.83 8.83 -10.98
C ALA A 160 -24.25 8.76 -12.40
#